data_AF-A0A6G9YMF0-F1
#
_entry.id   AF-A0A6G9YMF0-F1
#
_cell.length_a   1.000
_cell.length_b   1.000
_cell.length_c   1.000
_cell.angle_alpha   90.00
_cell.angle_beta   90.00
_cell.angle_gamma   90.00
#
_symmetry.space_group_name_H-M   'P 1'
#
loop_
_entity.id
_entity.type
_entity.pdbx_description
1 polymer ?
#
loop_
_entity_poly.entity_id
_entity_poly.type
_entity_poly.pdbx_seq_one_letter_code
_entity_poly.pdbx_strand_id
1 'polypeptide(L)'
;MDDVLLTPPDAVEARLVARGVTAAASAGGELTPLQQLLIPAIFLSMTGFRIELAALRPIEPAAFAAGLARRNRIFRERVVQVMLLAALVVRPLPAAVATRIREFADALGVDDDMIAVAQEYAAGAVDLAAVDFSRNGYLAGLGAERLHALHTGTLDTSWGQVGDDPELAARWATLWELPVGTLGRGVADFYRDRGFVTPGLPGSAPPLLAQHDWVHVLAGYGTTLENEIEVFAFMARANDDPRAFSLLAMVISLFETGYLRSGAGLPWRPDPLRD
;
A
#
# COMPACT_ATOMS: atom_id res chain seq x y z
N MET A 1 32.20 -15.22 -1.02
CA MET A 1 31.05 -14.31 -0.90
C MET A 1 30.50 -14.16 -2.29
N ASP A 2 29.43 -14.88 -2.61
CA ASP A 2 28.81 -14.74 -3.91
C ASP A 2 28.28 -13.31 -4.05
N ASP A 3 28.61 -12.67 -5.16
CA ASP A 3 28.26 -11.29 -5.44
C ASP A 3 26.72 -11.14 -5.50
N VAL A 4 26.20 -10.28 -4.63
CA VAL A 4 24.77 -10.01 -4.49
C VAL A 4 24.27 -9.36 -5.77
N LEU A 5 23.24 -9.95 -6.38
CA LEU A 5 22.69 -9.44 -7.63
C LEU A 5 21.83 -8.20 -7.38
N LEU A 6 22.34 -7.03 -7.75
CA LEU A 6 21.67 -5.73 -7.61
C LEU A 6 21.17 -5.14 -8.94
N THR A 7 21.49 -5.77 -10.07
CA THR A 7 20.98 -5.33 -11.38
C THR A 7 19.48 -5.61 -11.50
N PRO A 8 18.75 -4.87 -12.37
CA PRO A 8 17.36 -5.19 -12.67
C PRO A 8 17.20 -6.66 -13.08
N PRO A 9 16.05 -7.31 -12.75
CA PRO A 9 15.72 -8.64 -13.26
C PRO A 9 15.79 -8.69 -14.79
N ASP A 10 16.37 -9.75 -15.34
CA ASP A 10 16.26 -10.05 -16.76
C ASP A 10 14.96 -10.81 -17.05
N ALA A 11 14.72 -11.18 -18.32
CA ALA A 11 13.52 -11.90 -18.72
C ALA A 11 13.40 -13.31 -18.10
N VAL A 12 14.50 -13.95 -17.73
CA VAL A 12 14.49 -15.28 -17.10
C VAL A 12 14.08 -15.14 -15.64
N GLU A 13 14.67 -14.19 -14.93
CA GLU A 13 14.35 -13.95 -13.53
C GLU A 13 12.95 -13.34 -13.36
N ALA A 14 12.51 -12.42 -14.23
CA ALA A 14 11.14 -11.91 -14.21
C ALA A 14 10.12 -13.04 -14.34
N ARG A 15 10.36 -14.02 -15.22
CA ARG A 15 9.54 -15.22 -15.33
C ARG A 15 9.62 -16.11 -14.10
N LEU A 16 10.80 -16.26 -13.48
CA LEU A 16 10.94 -17.00 -12.22
C LEU A 16 10.10 -16.35 -11.12
N VAL A 17 10.23 -15.04 -10.92
CA VAL A 17 9.47 -14.28 -9.90
C VAL A 17 7.97 -14.39 -10.19
N ALA A 18 7.54 -14.26 -11.45
CA ALA A 18 6.14 -14.45 -11.82
C ALA A 18 5.62 -15.86 -11.48
N ARG A 19 6.42 -16.92 -11.69
CA ARG A 19 6.06 -18.29 -11.27
C ARG A 19 5.83 -18.36 -9.76
N GLY A 20 6.71 -17.75 -8.97
CA GLY A 20 6.55 -17.70 -7.51
C GLY A 20 5.27 -16.96 -7.10
N VAL A 21 5.04 -15.77 -7.67
CA VAL A 21 3.85 -14.95 -7.38
C VAL A 21 2.56 -15.70 -7.73
N THR A 22 2.48 -16.29 -8.93
CA THR A 22 1.33 -17.10 -9.35
C THR A 22 1.12 -18.32 -8.45
N ALA A 23 2.19 -19.05 -8.11
CA ALA A 23 2.09 -20.24 -7.27
C ALA A 23 1.68 -19.93 -5.83
N ALA A 24 2.06 -18.77 -5.29
CA ALA A 24 1.66 -18.33 -3.96
C ALA A 24 0.21 -17.82 -3.94
N ALA A 25 -0.20 -17.06 -4.95
CA ALA A 25 -1.50 -16.40 -5.02
C ALA A 25 -2.65 -17.30 -5.52
N SER A 26 -2.35 -18.47 -6.11
CA SER A 26 -3.37 -19.39 -6.63
C SER A 26 -3.99 -20.27 -5.55
N ALA A 27 -5.33 -20.41 -5.57
CA ALA A 27 -6.05 -21.38 -4.75
C ALA A 27 -6.28 -22.66 -5.58
N GLY A 28 -5.63 -23.76 -5.23
CA GLY A 28 -5.77 -25.01 -6.00
C GLY A 28 -5.22 -24.93 -7.44
N GLY A 29 -4.33 -23.97 -7.73
CA GLY A 29 -3.73 -23.78 -9.05
C GLY A 29 -4.50 -22.84 -9.98
N GLU A 30 -5.63 -22.30 -9.55
CA GLU A 30 -6.44 -21.35 -10.33
C GLU A 30 -6.26 -19.91 -9.83
N LEU A 31 -6.29 -18.97 -10.78
CA LEU A 31 -6.28 -17.53 -10.53
C LEU A 31 -7.62 -16.92 -10.94
N THR A 32 -8.11 -15.94 -10.17
CA THR A 32 -9.30 -15.16 -10.56
C THR A 32 -9.04 -14.33 -11.82
N PRO A 33 -10.09 -13.88 -12.54
CA PRO A 33 -9.91 -12.99 -13.70
C PRO A 33 -9.11 -11.71 -13.37
N LEU A 34 -9.32 -11.13 -12.18
CA LEU A 34 -8.58 -9.96 -11.73
C LEU A 34 -7.09 -10.28 -11.49
N GLN A 35 -6.77 -11.42 -10.87
CA GLN A 35 -5.38 -11.85 -10.72
C GLN A 35 -4.70 -12.11 -12.08
N GLN A 36 -5.43 -12.68 -13.03
CA GLN A 36 -4.94 -12.93 -14.39
C GLN A 36 -4.62 -11.65 -15.16
N LEU A 37 -5.31 -10.55 -14.86
CA LEU A 37 -4.99 -9.21 -15.39
C LEU A 37 -3.85 -8.55 -14.62
N LEU A 38 -3.94 -8.56 -13.28
CA LEU A 38 -3.07 -7.81 -12.38
C LEU A 38 -1.62 -8.30 -12.44
N ILE A 39 -1.40 -9.62 -12.35
CA ILE A 39 -0.04 -10.18 -12.27
C ILE A 39 0.77 -9.79 -13.52
N PRO A 40 0.32 -10.07 -14.77
CA PRO A 40 1.07 -9.65 -15.96
C PRO A 40 1.28 -8.15 -16.08
N ALA A 41 0.28 -7.34 -15.66
CA ALA A 41 0.39 -5.88 -15.69
C ALA A 41 1.49 -5.38 -14.76
N ILE A 42 1.57 -5.88 -13.52
CA ILE A 42 2.64 -5.56 -12.57
C ILE A 42 4.02 -5.89 -13.18
N PHE A 43 4.18 -7.10 -13.71
CA PHE A 43 5.48 -7.51 -14.29
C PHE A 43 5.86 -6.69 -15.51
N LEU A 44 4.91 -6.40 -16.40
CA LEU A 44 5.17 -5.56 -17.57
C LEU A 44 5.60 -4.15 -17.14
N SER A 45 4.87 -3.53 -16.20
CA SER A 45 5.16 -2.17 -15.73
C SER A 45 6.48 -2.08 -14.97
N MET A 46 6.82 -3.09 -14.15
CA MET A 46 8.02 -3.05 -13.31
C MET A 46 9.29 -3.53 -14.02
N THR A 47 9.17 -4.46 -14.97
CA THR A 47 10.32 -5.15 -15.59
C THR A 47 10.43 -4.94 -17.09
N GLY A 48 9.37 -4.46 -17.74
CA GLY A 48 9.28 -4.37 -19.20
C GLY A 48 9.02 -5.71 -19.89
N PHE A 49 8.96 -6.82 -19.15
CA PHE A 49 8.75 -8.16 -19.71
C PHE A 49 7.29 -8.61 -19.59
N ARG A 50 6.73 -9.08 -20.71
CA ARG A 50 5.41 -9.71 -20.72
C ARG A 50 5.48 -11.11 -20.13
N ILE A 51 4.48 -11.45 -19.31
CA ILE A 51 4.34 -12.75 -18.67
C ILE A 51 3.10 -13.45 -19.22
N GLU A 52 3.31 -14.59 -19.89
CA GLU A 52 2.25 -15.48 -20.33
C GLU A 52 1.93 -16.50 -19.23
N LEU A 53 0.87 -16.25 -18.45
CA LEU A 53 0.52 -17.08 -17.29
C LEU A 53 0.34 -18.56 -17.65
N ALA A 54 -0.27 -18.86 -18.80
CA ALA A 54 -0.50 -20.23 -19.28
C ALA A 54 0.80 -21.01 -19.55
N ALA A 55 1.93 -20.33 -19.76
CA ALA A 55 3.23 -20.96 -19.97
C ALA A 55 3.99 -21.21 -18.64
N LEU A 56 3.49 -20.67 -17.52
CA LEU A 56 4.15 -20.81 -16.22
C LEU A 56 3.86 -22.19 -15.64
N ARG A 57 4.93 -22.92 -15.35
CA ARG A 57 4.84 -24.17 -14.57
C ARG A 57 4.85 -23.84 -13.07
N PRO A 58 4.07 -24.58 -12.25
CA PRO A 58 4.14 -24.47 -10.79
C PRO A 58 5.58 -24.55 -10.27
N ILE A 59 5.81 -23.93 -9.12
CA ILE A 59 7.10 -23.95 -8.42
C ILE A 59 6.85 -24.11 -6.92
N GLU A 60 7.66 -24.94 -6.28
CA GLU A 60 7.61 -25.14 -4.84
C GLU A 60 8.46 -24.07 -4.11
N PRO A 61 8.11 -23.70 -2.87
CA PRO A 61 8.80 -22.64 -2.10
C PRO A 61 10.32 -22.79 -2.06
N ALA A 62 10.83 -24.00 -1.79
CA ALA A 62 12.27 -24.26 -1.71
C ALA A 62 13.00 -24.05 -3.06
N ALA A 63 12.38 -24.48 -4.16
CA ALA A 63 12.94 -24.29 -5.50
C ALA A 63 12.91 -22.81 -5.92
N PHE A 64 11.85 -22.09 -5.52
CA PHE A 64 11.76 -20.64 -5.74
C PHE A 64 12.85 -19.88 -4.99
N ALA A 65 13.05 -20.20 -3.70
CA ALA A 65 14.08 -19.59 -2.87
C ALA A 65 15.49 -19.83 -3.41
N ALA A 66 15.78 -21.04 -3.89
CA ALA A 66 17.05 -21.36 -4.53
C ALA A 66 17.32 -20.48 -5.77
N GLY A 67 16.29 -20.18 -6.56
CA GLY A 67 16.40 -19.29 -7.72
C GLY A 67 16.65 -17.82 -7.36
N LEU A 68 16.33 -17.41 -6.13
CA LEU A 68 16.57 -16.06 -5.61
C LEU A 68 17.76 -15.99 -4.61
N ALA A 69 18.58 -17.04 -4.51
CA ALA A 69 19.65 -17.13 -3.53
C ALA A 69 20.68 -15.98 -3.61
N ARG A 70 20.89 -15.42 -4.81
CA ARG A 70 21.79 -14.28 -5.05
C ARG A 70 21.15 -12.91 -4.77
N ARG A 71 19.84 -12.84 -4.57
CA ARG A 71 19.12 -11.59 -4.28
C ARG A 71 19.21 -11.26 -2.79
N ASN A 72 19.29 -9.96 -2.48
CA ASN A 72 19.33 -9.50 -1.10
C ASN A 72 17.96 -9.63 -0.40
N ARG A 73 17.96 -9.38 0.91
CA ARG A 73 16.75 -9.43 1.74
C ARG A 73 15.64 -8.50 1.24
N ILE A 74 15.96 -7.24 0.94
CA ILE A 74 14.99 -6.24 0.47
C ILE A 74 14.28 -6.72 -0.80
N PHE A 75 15.00 -7.29 -1.77
CA PHE A 75 14.39 -7.81 -2.99
C PHE A 75 13.42 -8.95 -2.68
N ARG A 76 13.80 -9.90 -1.80
CA ARG A 76 12.94 -11.02 -1.40
C ARG A 76 11.69 -10.54 -0.66
N GLU A 77 11.82 -9.54 0.21
CA GLU A 77 10.68 -8.90 0.89
C GLU A 77 9.73 -8.26 -0.13
N ARG A 78 10.22 -7.49 -1.10
CA ARG A 78 9.37 -6.91 -2.15
C ARG A 78 8.66 -7.96 -3.01
N VAL A 79 9.30 -9.12 -3.24
CA VAL A 79 8.64 -10.24 -3.93
C VAL A 79 7.47 -10.79 -3.12
N VAL A 80 7.64 -10.97 -1.80
CA VAL A 80 6.55 -11.40 -0.89
C VAL A 80 5.41 -10.38 -0.88
N GLN A 81 5.73 -9.08 -0.91
CA GLN A 81 4.72 -8.03 -1.00
C GLN A 81 3.90 -8.09 -2.29
N VAL A 82 4.52 -8.41 -3.43
CA VAL A 82 3.78 -8.65 -4.69
C VAL A 82 2.89 -9.89 -4.58
N MET A 83 3.32 -10.94 -3.87
CA MET A 83 2.47 -12.11 -3.57
C MET A 83 1.25 -11.72 -2.74
N LEU A 84 1.45 -10.93 -1.69
CA LEU A 84 0.38 -10.41 -0.84
C LEU A 84 -0.60 -9.55 -1.64
N LEU A 85 -0.11 -8.63 -2.48
CA LEU A 85 -0.96 -7.79 -3.33
C LEU A 85 -1.84 -8.64 -4.26
N ALA A 86 -1.25 -9.65 -4.90
CA ALA A 86 -2.00 -10.56 -5.78
C ALA A 86 -3.04 -11.40 -5.03
N ALA A 87 -2.88 -11.61 -3.72
CA ALA A 87 -3.82 -12.34 -2.89
C ALA A 87 -4.94 -11.46 -2.32
N LEU A 88 -4.63 -10.22 -1.92
CA LEU A 88 -5.58 -9.29 -1.31
C LEU A 88 -6.73 -8.88 -2.24
N VAL A 89 -6.54 -9.03 -3.55
CA VAL A 89 -7.59 -8.81 -4.56
C VAL A 89 -8.57 -10.00 -4.71
N VAL A 90 -8.44 -11.05 -3.89
CA VAL A 90 -9.33 -12.22 -3.90
C VAL A 90 -10.32 -12.14 -2.72
N ARG A 91 -11.60 -12.39 -3.01
CA ARG A 91 -12.72 -12.21 -2.08
C ARG A 91 -13.65 -13.42 -2.03
N PRO A 92 -13.83 -14.08 -0.88
CA PRO A 92 -12.98 -14.00 0.32
C PRO A 92 -11.56 -14.52 0.02
N LEU A 93 -10.56 -14.07 0.79
CA LEU A 93 -9.19 -14.61 0.66
C LEU A 93 -9.18 -16.07 1.17
N PRO A 94 -8.85 -17.07 0.33
CA PRO A 94 -8.82 -18.46 0.79
C PRO A 94 -7.70 -18.69 1.80
N ALA A 95 -7.98 -19.35 2.92
CA ALA A 95 -6.97 -19.67 3.94
C ALA A 95 -5.78 -20.46 3.39
N ALA A 96 -6.00 -21.29 2.36
CA ALA A 96 -4.94 -22.00 1.66
C ALA A 96 -3.96 -21.06 0.96
N VAL A 97 -4.43 -19.93 0.39
CA VAL A 97 -3.57 -18.92 -0.24
C VAL A 97 -2.71 -18.21 0.82
N ALA A 98 -3.33 -17.82 1.95
CA ALA A 98 -2.57 -17.21 3.05
C ALA A 98 -1.50 -18.16 3.61
N THR A 99 -1.81 -19.45 3.72
CA THR A 99 -0.84 -20.50 4.12
C THR A 99 0.30 -20.63 3.11
N ARG A 100 -0.01 -20.68 1.80
CA ARG A 100 1.01 -20.75 0.75
C ARG A 100 1.94 -19.54 0.78
N ILE A 101 1.41 -18.32 0.95
CA ILE A 101 2.25 -17.12 1.05
C ILE A 101 3.22 -17.22 2.22
N ARG A 102 2.78 -17.73 3.37
CA ARG A 102 3.66 -17.99 4.52
C ARG A 102 4.77 -18.99 4.16
N GLU A 103 4.44 -20.10 3.51
CA GLU A 103 5.44 -21.10 3.08
C GLU A 103 6.51 -20.49 2.14
N PHE A 104 6.08 -19.64 1.20
CA PHE A 104 6.99 -18.92 0.30
C PHE A 104 7.86 -17.90 1.05
N ALA A 105 7.29 -17.14 1.99
CA ALA A 105 8.03 -16.17 2.79
C ALA A 105 9.08 -16.85 3.69
N ASP A 106 8.70 -17.95 4.36
CA ASP A 106 9.59 -18.74 5.21
C ASP A 106 10.76 -19.30 4.40
N ALA A 107 10.49 -19.83 3.20
CA ALA A 107 11.54 -20.32 2.29
C ALA A 107 12.51 -19.21 1.84
N LEU A 108 12.02 -17.97 1.70
CA LEU A 108 12.84 -16.80 1.35
C LEU A 108 13.57 -16.18 2.55
N GLY A 109 13.30 -16.67 3.77
CA GLY A 109 13.79 -16.08 5.02
C GLY A 109 13.29 -14.65 5.21
N VAL A 110 12.04 -14.40 4.82
CA VAL A 110 11.36 -13.11 4.95
C VAL A 110 10.40 -13.19 6.13
N ASP A 111 10.62 -12.32 7.12
CA ASP A 111 9.67 -12.08 8.19
C ASP A 111 8.92 -10.79 7.85
N ASP A 112 7.63 -10.92 7.54
CA ASP A 112 6.76 -9.80 7.19
C ASP A 112 5.45 -9.92 7.99
N ASP A 113 5.27 -8.97 8.92
CA ASP A 113 4.10 -8.86 9.77
C ASP A 113 2.79 -8.80 8.96
N MET A 114 2.86 -8.34 7.70
CA MET A 114 1.71 -8.28 6.80
C MET A 114 1.14 -9.65 6.43
N ILE A 115 1.94 -10.70 6.53
CA ILE A 115 1.44 -12.07 6.29
C ILE A 115 0.49 -12.48 7.42
N ALA A 116 0.75 -12.09 8.67
CA ALA A 116 -0.15 -12.35 9.79
C ALA A 116 -1.50 -11.62 9.57
N VAL A 117 -1.44 -10.37 9.13
CA VAL A 117 -2.63 -9.58 8.79
C VAL A 117 -3.45 -10.22 7.65
N ALA A 118 -2.77 -10.76 6.61
CA ALA A 118 -3.46 -11.50 5.55
C ALA A 118 -4.10 -12.81 6.06
N GLN A 119 -3.49 -13.50 7.03
CA GLN A 119 -4.07 -14.68 7.66
C GLN A 119 -5.32 -14.33 8.49
N GLU A 120 -5.29 -13.24 9.25
CA GLU A 120 -6.45 -12.73 10.00
C GLU A 120 -7.58 -12.29 9.07
N TYR A 121 -7.24 -11.63 7.96
CA TYR A 121 -8.18 -11.27 6.93
C TYR A 121 -8.84 -12.52 6.30
N ALA A 122 -8.06 -13.56 6.00
CA ALA A 122 -8.59 -14.84 5.50
C ALA A 122 -9.50 -15.55 6.53
N ALA A 123 -9.28 -15.32 7.83
CA ALA A 123 -10.11 -15.81 8.92
C ALA A 123 -11.38 -14.96 9.17
N GLY A 124 -11.58 -13.87 8.42
CA GLY A 124 -12.74 -12.98 8.56
C GLY A 124 -12.61 -11.95 9.69
N ALA A 125 -11.43 -11.81 10.31
CA ALA A 125 -11.15 -10.86 11.40
C ALA A 125 -10.74 -9.47 10.86
N VAL A 126 -11.54 -8.92 9.94
CA VAL A 126 -11.17 -7.73 9.12
C VAL A 126 -11.00 -6.45 9.96
N ASP A 127 -11.79 -6.27 11.03
CA ASP A 127 -11.66 -5.13 11.93
C ASP A 127 -10.37 -5.19 12.77
N LEU A 128 -9.95 -6.39 13.16
CA LEU A 128 -8.69 -6.60 13.89
C LEU A 128 -7.50 -6.34 12.98
N ALA A 129 -7.56 -6.85 11.74
CA ALA A 129 -6.56 -6.61 10.71
C ALA A 129 -6.36 -5.11 10.48
N ALA A 130 -7.43 -4.31 10.38
CA ALA A 130 -7.34 -2.86 10.20
C ALA A 130 -6.67 -2.13 11.39
N VAL A 131 -6.90 -2.60 12.62
CA VAL A 131 -6.22 -2.06 13.81
C VAL A 131 -4.73 -2.41 13.82
N ASP A 132 -4.39 -3.65 13.46
CA ASP A 132 -3.00 -4.09 13.43
C ASP A 132 -2.22 -3.52 12.24
N PHE A 133 -2.90 -3.24 11.12
CA PHE A 133 -2.38 -2.39 10.03
C PHE A 133 -1.91 -1.02 10.53
N SER A 134 -2.67 -0.41 11.43
CA SER A 134 -2.33 0.88 12.02
C SER A 134 -1.20 0.78 13.03
N ARG A 135 -1.12 -0.30 13.81
CA ARG A 135 -0.12 -0.49 14.89
C ARG A 135 1.24 -0.96 14.38
N ASN A 136 1.25 -1.90 13.43
CA ASN A 136 2.47 -2.50 12.89
C ASN A 136 2.93 -1.87 11.56
N GLY A 137 2.11 -0.96 11.00
CA GLY A 137 2.37 -0.29 9.73
C GLY A 137 3.04 1.09 9.84
N TYR A 138 2.67 2.01 8.97
CA TYR A 138 3.25 3.36 8.78
C TYR A 138 3.46 4.19 10.06
N LEU A 139 2.68 3.95 11.12
CA LEU A 139 2.79 4.67 12.39
C LEU A 139 3.84 4.09 13.34
N ALA A 140 4.34 2.88 13.07
CA ALA A 140 5.36 2.24 13.89
C ALA A 140 6.67 3.05 13.85
N GLY A 141 7.02 3.68 14.96
CA GLY A 141 8.24 4.49 15.09
C GLY A 141 8.07 6.00 14.87
N LEU A 142 6.85 6.55 15.01
CA LEU A 142 6.66 8.00 15.08
C LEU A 142 7.42 8.60 16.28
N GLY A 143 8.48 9.36 15.99
CA GLY A 143 9.24 10.11 16.98
C GLY A 143 8.63 11.49 17.29
N ALA A 144 9.09 12.10 18.39
CA ALA A 144 8.62 13.40 18.86
C ALA A 144 8.74 14.53 17.81
N GLU A 145 9.77 14.50 16.96
CA GLU A 145 9.95 15.49 15.89
C GLU A 145 8.86 15.39 14.81
N ARG A 146 8.44 14.17 14.42
CA ARG A 146 7.34 13.98 13.46
C ARG A 146 6.01 14.41 14.05
N LEU A 147 5.77 14.10 15.33
CA LEU A 147 4.57 14.54 16.05
C LEU A 147 4.52 16.08 16.14
N HIS A 148 5.65 16.72 16.43
CA HIS A 148 5.76 18.18 16.41
C HIS A 148 5.48 18.77 15.02
N ALA A 149 6.02 18.18 13.95
CA ALA A 149 5.76 18.63 12.58
C ALA A 149 4.27 18.51 12.19
N LEU A 150 3.58 17.51 12.75
CA LEU A 150 2.15 17.25 12.60
C LEU A 150 1.25 18.12 13.49
N HIS A 151 1.84 18.96 14.35
CA HIS A 151 1.11 19.77 15.34
C HIS A 151 0.22 18.92 16.25
N THR A 152 0.69 17.72 16.62
CA THR A 152 -0.04 16.82 17.54
C THR A 152 0.87 16.22 18.61
N GLY A 153 0.34 16.01 19.82
CA GLY A 153 1.05 15.38 20.94
C GLY A 153 0.96 13.85 20.94
N THR A 154 -0.11 13.27 20.40
CA THR A 154 -0.34 11.82 20.26
C THR A 154 -1.19 11.54 19.02
N LEU A 155 -1.04 10.35 18.44
CA LEU A 155 -1.90 9.86 17.36
C LEU A 155 -2.55 8.56 17.83
N ASP A 156 -3.84 8.60 18.15
CA ASP A 156 -4.59 7.39 18.54
C ASP A 156 -5.01 6.57 17.31
N THR A 157 -5.22 7.23 16.15
CA THR A 157 -5.49 6.60 14.84
C THR A 157 -4.96 7.48 13.70
N SER A 158 -4.76 6.90 12.50
CA SER A 158 -4.41 7.65 11.28
C SER A 158 -5.49 8.63 10.81
N TRP A 159 -6.68 8.60 11.42
CA TRP A 159 -7.92 9.24 10.96
C TRP A 159 -8.60 10.08 12.06
N GLY A 160 -7.88 10.42 13.13
CA GLY A 160 -8.42 11.16 14.27
C GLY A 160 -9.02 12.51 13.89
N GLN A 161 -10.05 12.95 14.61
CA GLN A 161 -10.73 14.23 14.37
C GLN A 161 -9.77 15.43 14.52
N VAL A 162 -9.89 16.39 13.61
CA VAL A 162 -9.11 17.62 13.61
C VAL A 162 -9.78 18.66 14.52
N GLY A 163 -9.04 19.12 15.53
CA GLY A 163 -9.40 20.31 16.31
C GLY A 163 -9.09 21.59 15.55
N ASP A 164 -9.72 22.70 15.95
CA ASP A 164 -9.36 24.03 15.47
C ASP A 164 -7.92 24.37 15.94
N ASP A 165 -6.99 24.43 14.99
CA ASP A 165 -5.57 24.74 15.17
C ASP A 165 -5.19 25.94 14.28
N PRO A 166 -5.31 27.16 14.81
CA PRO A 166 -5.01 28.38 14.08
C PRO A 166 -3.54 28.49 13.65
N GLU A 167 -2.61 27.87 14.38
CA GLU A 167 -1.19 27.94 14.05
C GLU A 167 -0.89 27.09 12.82
N LEU A 168 -1.42 25.86 12.78
CA LEU A 168 -1.31 24.99 11.62
C LEU A 168 -2.02 25.60 10.40
N ALA A 169 -3.23 26.13 10.59
CA ALA A 169 -3.98 26.79 9.52
C ALA A 169 -3.21 27.99 8.95
N ALA A 170 -2.58 28.81 9.80
CA ALA A 170 -1.75 29.92 9.37
C ALA A 170 -0.53 29.45 8.57
N ARG A 171 0.14 28.37 8.99
CA ARG A 171 1.26 27.78 8.24
C ARG A 171 0.83 27.33 6.85
N TRP A 172 -0.30 26.64 6.72
CA TRP A 172 -0.83 26.22 5.42
C TRP A 172 -1.25 27.41 4.55
N ALA A 173 -1.77 28.48 5.14
CA ALA A 173 -2.11 29.71 4.42
C ALA A 173 -0.87 30.34 3.75
N THR A 174 0.32 30.27 4.37
CA THR A 174 1.56 30.82 3.77
C THR A 174 1.95 30.15 2.44
N LEU A 175 1.47 28.93 2.15
CA LEU A 175 1.75 28.24 0.89
C LEU A 175 1.23 29.01 -0.33
N TRP A 176 0.19 29.83 -0.16
CA TRP A 176 -0.35 30.71 -1.19
C TRP A 176 0.60 31.83 -1.62
N GLU A 177 1.45 32.27 -0.69
CA GLU A 177 2.41 33.35 -0.92
C GLU A 177 3.63 32.89 -1.72
N LEU A 178 3.81 31.57 -1.84
CA LEU A 178 4.92 30.99 -2.59
C LEU A 178 4.78 31.23 -4.11
N PRO A 179 5.90 31.38 -4.84
CA PRO A 179 5.89 31.53 -6.29
C PRO A 179 5.24 30.33 -6.99
N VAL A 180 4.52 30.62 -8.09
CA VAL A 180 3.99 29.60 -9.00
C VAL A 180 5.12 28.70 -9.51
N GLY A 181 4.88 27.40 -9.54
CA GLY A 181 5.87 26.37 -9.93
C GLY A 181 6.65 25.78 -8.76
N THR A 182 6.53 26.33 -7.54
CA THR A 182 7.02 25.64 -6.34
C THR A 182 6.06 24.54 -5.89
N LEU A 183 6.57 23.49 -5.23
CA LEU A 183 5.74 22.40 -4.73
C LEU A 183 4.69 22.88 -3.72
N GLY A 184 5.09 23.73 -2.77
CA GLY A 184 4.17 24.29 -1.77
C GLY A 184 3.05 25.12 -2.41
N ARG A 185 3.36 25.93 -3.43
CA ARG A 185 2.35 26.65 -4.19
C ARG A 185 1.42 25.68 -4.95
N GLY A 186 1.95 24.62 -5.53
CA GLY A 186 1.16 23.58 -6.18
C GLY A 186 0.16 22.89 -5.25
N VAL A 187 0.55 22.61 -4.00
CA VAL A 187 -0.35 22.07 -2.97
C VAL A 187 -1.46 23.06 -2.62
N ALA A 188 -1.13 24.34 -2.47
CA ALA A 188 -2.13 25.37 -2.22
C ALA A 188 -3.16 25.45 -3.37
N ASP A 189 -2.70 25.51 -4.61
CA ASP A 189 -3.55 25.53 -5.80
C ASP A 189 -4.42 24.25 -5.89
N PHE A 190 -3.86 23.07 -5.61
CA PHE A 190 -4.58 21.80 -5.56
C PHE A 190 -5.74 21.81 -4.55
N TYR A 191 -5.50 22.30 -3.33
CA TYR A 191 -6.52 22.39 -2.29
C TYR A 191 -7.68 23.33 -2.71
N ARG A 192 -7.37 24.50 -3.30
CA ARG A 192 -8.40 25.40 -3.83
C ARG A 192 -9.21 24.73 -4.93
N ASP A 193 -8.52 24.16 -5.91
CA ASP A 193 -9.18 23.64 -7.12
C ASP A 193 -10.07 22.44 -6.82
N ARG A 194 -9.78 21.70 -5.74
CA ARG A 194 -10.61 20.58 -5.24
C ARG A 194 -11.61 20.98 -4.15
N GLY A 195 -11.58 22.23 -3.68
CA GLY A 195 -12.45 22.71 -2.61
C GLY A 195 -12.15 22.05 -1.25
N PHE A 196 -10.91 21.60 -1.03
CA PHE A 196 -10.49 20.98 0.21
C PHE A 196 -10.24 22.03 1.30
N VAL A 197 -10.58 21.68 2.54
CA VAL A 197 -10.28 22.50 3.71
C VAL A 197 -8.85 22.21 4.15
N THR A 198 -8.03 23.25 4.26
CA THR A 198 -6.62 23.12 4.66
C THR A 198 -6.47 22.61 6.10
N PRO A 199 -5.46 21.79 6.40
CA PRO A 199 -5.20 21.31 7.76
C PRO A 199 -5.11 22.42 8.80
N GLY A 200 -5.66 22.13 9.98
CA GLY A 200 -5.79 23.06 11.11
C GLY A 200 -7.15 23.75 11.19
N LEU A 201 -7.98 23.67 10.14
CA LEU A 201 -9.35 24.17 10.19
C LEU A 201 -10.36 23.03 10.45
N PRO A 202 -11.50 23.31 11.10
CA PRO A 202 -12.58 22.34 11.26
C PRO A 202 -13.04 21.76 9.91
N GLY A 203 -13.15 20.43 9.83
CA GLY A 203 -13.56 19.72 8.61
C GLY A 203 -12.43 19.45 7.62
N SER A 204 -11.18 19.79 7.94
CA SER A 204 -10.01 19.36 7.18
C SER A 204 -9.64 17.89 7.41
N ALA A 205 -8.85 17.34 6.50
CA ALA A 205 -8.21 16.06 6.70
C ALA A 205 -7.21 16.14 7.87
N PRO A 206 -7.01 15.04 8.62
CA PRO A 206 -5.99 14.98 9.67
C PRO A 206 -4.61 15.36 9.12
N PRO A 207 -3.78 16.13 9.86
CA PRO A 207 -2.47 16.58 9.37
C PRO A 207 -1.56 15.42 8.92
N LEU A 208 -1.70 14.26 9.57
CA LEU A 208 -0.99 13.04 9.19
C LEU A 208 -1.43 12.52 7.83
N LEU A 209 -2.74 12.47 7.59
CA LEU A 209 -3.29 12.07 6.31
C LEU A 209 -2.88 13.07 5.23
N ALA A 210 -3.06 14.37 5.47
CA ALA A 210 -2.79 15.44 4.51
C ALA A 210 -1.35 15.47 3.94
N GLN A 211 -0.41 14.72 4.53
CA GLN A 211 0.93 14.53 3.95
C GLN A 211 0.90 13.84 2.59
N HIS A 212 0.00 12.87 2.36
CA HIS A 212 -0.07 12.18 1.06
C HIS A 212 -0.51 13.12 -0.07
N ASP A 213 -1.19 14.22 0.24
CA ASP A 213 -1.63 15.18 -0.77
C ASP A 213 -0.49 15.84 -1.53
N TRP A 214 0.70 15.89 -0.91
CA TRP A 214 1.92 16.34 -1.57
C TRP A 214 2.34 15.41 -2.71
N VAL A 215 2.00 14.12 -2.63
CA VAL A 215 2.29 13.13 -3.66
C VAL A 215 1.39 13.35 -4.89
N HIS A 216 0.13 13.75 -4.72
CA HIS A 216 -0.75 14.12 -5.84
C HIS A 216 -0.08 15.20 -6.70
N VAL A 217 0.44 16.24 -6.07
CA VAL A 217 1.10 17.35 -6.77
C VAL A 217 2.45 16.94 -7.35
N LEU A 218 3.25 16.19 -6.59
CA LEU A 218 4.58 15.76 -7.02
C LEU A 218 4.54 14.82 -8.24
N ALA A 219 3.60 13.87 -8.24
CA ALA A 219 3.49 12.84 -9.26
C ALA A 219 2.45 13.17 -10.35
N GLY A 220 1.64 14.22 -10.16
CA GLY A 220 0.58 14.60 -11.08
C GLY A 220 -0.65 13.68 -11.02
N TYR A 221 -0.86 12.98 -9.90
CA TYR A 221 -2.03 12.12 -9.69
C TYR A 221 -3.26 12.96 -9.34
N GLY A 222 -4.41 12.62 -9.91
CA GLY A 222 -5.70 13.21 -9.54
C GLY A 222 -6.22 12.69 -8.18
N THR A 223 -7.52 12.81 -7.91
CA THR A 223 -8.16 12.28 -6.68
C THR A 223 -9.29 11.31 -7.00
N THR A 224 -9.21 10.62 -8.15
CA THR A 224 -10.08 9.46 -8.38
C THR A 224 -9.56 8.28 -7.57
N LEU A 225 -10.38 7.25 -7.41
CA LEU A 225 -10.01 6.02 -6.71
C LEU A 225 -8.67 5.45 -7.22
N GLU A 226 -8.51 5.41 -8.54
CA GLU A 226 -7.32 4.91 -9.21
C GLU A 226 -6.09 5.75 -8.86
N ASN A 227 -6.25 7.07 -8.80
CA ASN A 227 -5.17 7.97 -8.44
C ASN A 227 -4.76 7.86 -6.96
N GLU A 228 -5.70 7.57 -6.06
CA GLU A 228 -5.35 7.27 -4.66
C GLU A 228 -4.48 6.01 -4.59
N ILE A 229 -4.85 4.95 -5.31
CA ILE A 229 -4.04 3.73 -5.39
C ILE A 229 -2.63 4.04 -5.92
N GLU A 230 -2.51 4.91 -6.93
CA GLU A 230 -1.22 5.36 -7.47
C GLU A 230 -0.38 6.11 -6.43
N VAL A 231 -0.98 7.00 -5.63
CA VAL A 231 -0.29 7.70 -4.53
C VAL A 231 0.27 6.70 -3.51
N PHE A 232 -0.55 5.78 -3.03
CA PHE A 232 -0.10 4.82 -2.02
C PHE A 232 0.90 3.81 -2.59
N ALA A 233 0.81 3.46 -3.87
CA ALA A 233 1.81 2.65 -4.55
C ALA A 233 3.15 3.39 -4.69
N PHE A 234 3.12 4.68 -5.04
CA PHE A 234 4.30 5.53 -5.08
C PHE A 234 4.96 5.61 -3.70
N MET A 235 4.20 5.90 -2.65
CA MET A 235 4.71 5.97 -1.27
C MET A 235 5.32 4.64 -0.81
N ALA A 236 4.63 3.52 -1.05
CA ALA A 236 5.10 2.20 -0.67
C ALA A 236 6.42 1.81 -1.35
N ARG A 237 6.64 2.28 -2.60
CA ARG A 237 7.85 2.00 -3.37
C ARG A 237 8.97 3.00 -3.11
N ALA A 238 8.66 4.28 -2.91
CA ALA A 238 9.64 5.34 -2.68
C ALA A 238 10.25 5.27 -1.27
N ASN A 239 9.61 4.53 -0.35
CA ASN A 239 10.13 4.31 0.99
C ASN A 239 11.10 3.12 1.01
N ASP A 240 12.30 3.34 1.56
CA ASP A 240 13.31 2.30 1.74
C ASP A 240 12.91 1.28 2.81
N ASP A 241 11.99 1.65 3.71
CA ASP A 241 11.39 0.74 4.68
C ASP A 241 10.32 -0.15 4.02
N PRO A 242 10.52 -1.48 3.97
CA PRO A 242 9.54 -2.41 3.40
C PRO A 242 8.17 -2.32 4.06
N ARG A 243 8.08 -1.93 5.34
CA ARG A 243 6.82 -1.81 6.09
C ARG A 243 5.86 -0.79 5.48
N ALA A 244 6.36 0.16 4.68
CA ALA A 244 5.52 1.13 3.97
C ALA A 244 4.53 0.48 2.99
N PHE A 245 4.78 -0.76 2.56
CA PHE A 245 3.84 -1.55 1.77
C PHE A 245 2.50 -1.77 2.48
N SER A 246 2.47 -1.76 3.81
CA SER A 246 1.24 -1.92 4.58
C SER A 246 0.18 -0.89 4.21
N LEU A 247 0.57 0.34 3.84
CA LEU A 247 -0.35 1.38 3.37
C LEU A 247 -1.04 1.00 2.07
N LEU A 248 -0.28 0.52 1.08
CA LEU A 248 -0.84 0.06 -0.19
C LEU A 248 -1.76 -1.14 0.03
N ALA A 249 -1.32 -2.11 0.83
CA ALA A 249 -2.13 -3.28 1.17
C ALA A 249 -3.45 -2.90 1.88
N MET A 250 -3.41 -1.92 2.78
CA MET A 250 -4.59 -1.38 3.45
C MET A 250 -5.54 -0.68 2.47
N VAL A 251 -5.03 0.10 1.53
CA VAL A 251 -5.85 0.88 0.57
C VAL A 251 -6.48 -0.02 -0.48
N ILE A 252 -5.73 -1.00 -1.00
CA ILE A 252 -6.29 -2.05 -1.87
C ILE A 252 -7.37 -2.82 -1.12
N SER A 253 -7.10 -3.19 0.13
CA SER A 253 -8.11 -3.80 0.97
C SER A 253 -9.32 -2.87 1.14
N LEU A 254 -9.17 -1.59 1.48
CA LEU A 254 -10.29 -0.66 1.62
C LEU A 254 -11.17 -0.63 0.36
N PHE A 255 -10.58 -0.38 -0.80
CA PHE A 255 -11.35 -0.09 -2.01
C PHE A 255 -11.94 -1.33 -2.66
N GLU A 256 -11.22 -2.47 -2.64
CA GLU A 256 -11.76 -3.74 -3.14
C GLU A 256 -12.78 -4.38 -2.18
N THR A 257 -12.73 -4.02 -0.89
CA THR A 257 -13.56 -4.68 0.13
C THR A 257 -14.73 -3.85 0.65
N GLY A 258 -14.65 -2.53 0.49
CA GLY A 258 -15.60 -1.57 1.03
C GLY A 258 -15.66 -1.55 2.56
N TYR A 259 -14.60 -1.95 3.27
CA TYR A 259 -14.66 -2.22 4.72
C TYR A 259 -14.18 -1.07 5.64
N LEU A 260 -13.38 -0.09 5.19
CA LEU A 260 -13.17 1.16 5.96
C LEU A 260 -14.35 2.14 5.82
N ARG A 261 -15.59 1.63 5.82
CA ARG A 261 -16.81 2.43 5.95
C ARG A 261 -16.86 3.19 7.28
N SER A 262 -16.17 2.71 8.30
CA SER A 262 -16.07 3.33 9.64
C SER A 262 -14.69 3.90 9.96
N GLY A 263 -13.64 3.50 9.22
CA GLY A 263 -12.25 3.85 9.52
C GLY A 263 -11.79 5.21 8.99
N ALA A 264 -12.45 5.74 7.94
CA ALA A 264 -11.97 6.95 7.24
C ALA A 264 -12.51 8.29 7.79
N GLY A 265 -13.20 8.30 8.94
CA GLY A 265 -13.65 9.54 9.59
C GLY A 265 -14.67 10.39 8.82
N LEU A 266 -15.26 9.87 7.74
CA LEU A 266 -16.27 10.59 6.95
C LEU A 266 -17.63 10.59 7.68
N PRO A 267 -18.25 11.75 7.96
CA PRO A 267 -19.57 11.81 8.57
C PRO A 267 -20.63 11.30 7.58
N TRP A 268 -21.30 10.20 7.94
CA TRP A 268 -22.43 9.66 7.18
C TRP A 268 -23.76 10.29 7.63
N ARG A 269 -24.64 10.57 6.66
CA ARG A 269 -26.09 10.74 6.88
C ARG A 269 -26.83 9.69 6.03
N PRO A 270 -27.84 8.99 6.57
CA PRO A 270 -28.67 8.08 5.78
C PRO A 270 -29.46 8.84 4.73
N ASP A 271 -29.48 8.30 3.50
CA ASP A 271 -30.51 8.59 2.51
C ASP A 271 -31.63 7.54 2.68
N PRO A 272 -32.83 7.91 3.15
CA PRO A 272 -33.87 6.96 3.56
C PRO A 272 -34.63 6.28 2.40
N LEU A 273 -34.13 6.34 1.16
CA LEU A 273 -34.89 5.92 -0.03
C LEU A 273 -34.28 4.77 -0.84
N ARG A 274 -33.48 3.90 -0.23
CA ARG A 274 -33.07 2.64 -0.85
C ARG A 274 -33.11 1.47 0.13
N ASP A 275 -34.32 0.92 0.31
CA ASP A 275 -34.55 -0.51 0.54
C ASP A 275 -35.07 -1.13 -0.77
#